data_AF-A0A1I2HZL8-F1
#
_entry.id   AF-A0A1I2HZL8-F1
#
_cell.length_a   1.000
_cell.length_b   1.000
_cell.length_c   1.000
_cell.angle_alpha   90.00
_cell.angle_beta   90.00
_cell.angle_gamma   90.00
#
_symmetry.space_group_name_H-M   'P 1'
#
loop_
_entity.id
_entity.type
_entity.pdbx_description
1 polymer ?
#
loop_
_entity_poly.entity_id
_entity_poly.type
_entity_poly.pdbx_seq_one_letter_code
_entity_poly.pdbx_strand_id
1 'polypeptide(L)'
;MDIEGALVWLGEHQPLPTDIEMTQEIADQFDEIRKLFLMHSDSRCIPLFLNAFGGRNGWGMYQLIGDVLKKYPSHEILPHLLEGLKSSNQYVKQWCAEIATSFPDPSLVSPLAALLGDQNYDVKSSTIIALQQIQDMRVRSILEVYYQHEEDESLRELIGF
;
A
#
# COMPACT_ATOMS: atom_id res chain seq x y z
N MET A 1 6.45 15.43 -19.92
CA MET A 1 5.91 16.13 -18.73
C MET A 1 7.07 16.38 -17.77
N ASP A 2 7.08 17.48 -17.03
CA ASP A 2 8.06 17.76 -15.98
C ASP A 2 7.54 17.36 -14.59
N ILE A 3 8.35 17.56 -13.53
CA ILE A 3 7.99 17.14 -12.16
C ILE A 3 6.73 17.86 -11.67
N GLU A 4 6.61 19.18 -11.88
CA GLU A 4 5.46 19.94 -11.42
C GLU A 4 4.17 19.49 -12.11
N GLY A 5 4.21 19.29 -13.44
CA GLY A 5 3.08 18.73 -14.18
C GLY A 5 2.69 17.33 -13.70
N ALA A 6 3.67 16.49 -13.36
CA ALA A 6 3.43 15.15 -12.84
C ALA A 6 2.79 15.16 -11.44
N LEU A 7 3.23 16.05 -10.55
CA LEU A 7 2.64 16.19 -9.22
C LEU A 7 1.20 16.70 -9.30
N VAL A 8 0.93 17.69 -10.16
CA VAL A 8 -0.43 18.21 -10.39
C VAL A 8 -1.32 17.10 -10.93
N TRP A 9 -0.88 16.40 -11.99
CA TRP A 9 -1.66 15.32 -12.58
C TRP A 9 -1.97 14.23 -11.57
N LEU A 10 -0.97 13.78 -10.82
CA LEU A 10 -1.19 12.79 -9.77
C LEU A 10 -2.20 13.30 -8.76
N GLY A 11 -2.08 14.54 -8.27
CA GLY A 11 -2.99 15.13 -7.29
C GLY A 11 -4.45 15.26 -7.76
N GLU A 12 -4.67 15.47 -9.06
CA GLU A 12 -6.03 15.55 -9.64
C GLU A 12 -6.67 14.17 -9.85
N HIS A 13 -5.88 13.09 -9.84
CA HIS A 13 -6.34 11.71 -10.08
C HIS A 13 -6.16 10.85 -8.82
N GLN A 14 -6.79 11.27 -7.73
CA GLN A 14 -6.67 10.64 -6.40
C GLN A 14 -8.02 10.12 -5.86
N PRO A 15 -8.18 8.79 -5.71
CA PRO A 15 -7.36 7.75 -6.31
C PRO A 15 -7.53 7.73 -7.84
N LEU A 16 -6.76 6.89 -8.54
CA LEU A 16 -7.05 6.62 -9.94
C LEU A 16 -8.46 6.02 -10.11
N PRO A 17 -9.00 5.98 -11.34
CA PRO A 17 -10.28 5.30 -11.59
C PRO A 17 -10.24 3.81 -11.24
N THR A 18 -11.42 3.22 -11.07
CA THR A 18 -11.54 1.76 -10.92
C THR A 18 -11.12 1.03 -12.20
N ASP A 19 -10.89 -0.28 -12.16
CA ASP A 19 -10.50 -1.03 -13.38
C ASP A 19 -11.55 -0.97 -14.51
N ILE A 20 -12.80 -0.62 -14.20
CA ILE A 20 -13.89 -0.46 -15.17
C ILE A 20 -13.80 0.91 -15.86
N GLU A 21 -13.39 1.94 -15.13
CA GLU A 21 -13.33 3.33 -15.60
C GLU A 21 -11.93 3.69 -16.13
N MET A 22 -10.94 2.83 -15.85
CA MET A 22 -9.57 2.99 -16.33
C MET A 22 -9.52 3.00 -17.86
N THR A 23 -8.80 3.97 -18.42
CA THR A 23 -8.50 4.04 -19.86
C THR A 23 -7.02 3.83 -20.10
N GLN A 24 -6.68 3.44 -21.34
CA GLN A 24 -5.29 3.32 -21.76
C GLN A 24 -4.55 4.66 -21.63
N GLU A 25 -5.21 5.80 -21.92
CA GLU A 25 -4.55 7.10 -21.77
C GLU A 25 -4.16 7.39 -20.32
N ILE A 26 -5.03 7.07 -19.35
CA ILE A 26 -4.73 7.26 -17.92
C ILE A 26 -3.59 6.32 -17.49
N ALA A 27 -3.62 5.07 -17.94
CA ALA A 27 -2.59 4.09 -17.61
C ALA A 27 -1.22 4.49 -18.18
N ASP A 28 -1.16 4.88 -19.46
CA ASP A 28 0.06 5.35 -20.11
C ASP A 28 0.61 6.60 -19.42
N GLN A 29 -0.27 7.55 -19.09
CA GLN A 29 0.13 8.78 -18.41
C GLN A 29 0.66 8.51 -16.99
N PHE A 30 0.05 7.58 -16.26
CA PHE A 30 0.53 7.17 -14.94
C PHE A 30 1.90 6.47 -15.01
N ASP A 31 2.10 5.59 -15.99
CA ASP A 31 3.38 4.89 -16.18
C ASP A 31 4.52 5.86 -16.58
N GLU A 32 4.25 6.85 -17.44
CA GLU A 32 5.22 7.89 -17.76
C GLU A 32 5.59 8.75 -16.55
N ILE A 33 4.62 9.07 -15.69
CA ILE A 33 4.88 9.77 -14.41
C ILE A 33 5.71 8.91 -13.47
N ARG A 34 5.37 7.62 -13.34
CA ARG A 34 6.14 6.66 -12.54
C ARG A 34 7.60 6.58 -13.01
N LYS A 35 7.82 6.44 -14.31
CA LYS A 35 9.17 6.45 -14.93
C LYS A 35 9.90 7.76 -14.68
N LEU A 36 9.21 8.90 -14.74
CA LEU A 36 9.80 10.20 -14.42
C LEU A 36 10.37 10.22 -12.99
N PHE A 37 9.61 9.77 -11.99
CA PHE A 37 10.08 9.72 -10.59
C PHE A 37 11.13 8.62 -10.33
N LEU A 38 11.18 7.58 -11.17
CA LEU A 38 12.32 6.64 -11.19
C LEU A 38 13.61 7.31 -11.68
N MET A 39 13.55 8.29 -12.57
CA MET A 39 14.74 9.02 -13.05
C MET A 39 15.08 10.22 -12.17
N HIS A 40 14.07 10.92 -11.65
CA HIS A 40 14.21 12.16 -10.91
C HIS A 40 13.45 12.08 -9.58
N SER A 41 14.19 11.92 -8.47
CA SER A 41 13.58 11.81 -7.14
C SER A 41 13.00 13.16 -6.68
N ASP A 42 11.77 13.14 -6.17
CA ASP A 42 11.10 14.25 -5.50
C ASP A 42 10.08 13.66 -4.51
N SER A 43 10.32 13.86 -3.21
CA SER A 43 9.56 13.19 -2.15
C SER A 43 8.08 13.62 -2.10
N ARG A 44 7.70 14.72 -2.75
CA ARG A 44 6.29 15.14 -2.85
C ARG A 44 5.43 14.09 -3.59
N CYS A 45 6.03 13.19 -4.37
CA CYS A 45 5.29 12.13 -5.04
C CYS A 45 4.83 11.01 -4.08
N ILE A 46 5.45 10.85 -2.91
CA ILE A 46 5.20 9.74 -1.98
C ILE A 46 3.72 9.64 -1.59
N PRO A 47 3.08 10.68 -1.00
CA PRO A 47 1.67 10.59 -0.63
C PRO A 47 0.74 10.39 -1.84
N LEU A 48 1.12 10.92 -3.01
CA LEU A 48 0.31 10.82 -4.22
C LEU A 48 0.32 9.42 -4.82
N PHE A 49 1.47 8.73 -4.79
CA PHE A 49 1.55 7.33 -5.18
C PHE A 49 0.85 6.42 -4.16
N LEU A 50 1.00 6.69 -2.87
CA LEU A 50 0.35 5.89 -1.82
C LEU A 50 -1.17 6.05 -1.78
N ASN A 51 -1.72 7.09 -2.43
CA ASN A 51 -3.16 7.30 -2.51
C ASN A 51 -3.73 7.09 -3.94
N ALA A 52 -2.91 6.62 -4.88
CA ALA A 52 -3.32 6.37 -6.27
C ALA A 52 -4.22 5.12 -6.46
N PHE A 53 -4.42 4.31 -5.42
CA PHE A 53 -5.06 2.99 -5.50
C PHE A 53 -6.59 3.06 -5.63
N GLY A 54 -7.08 3.00 -6.87
CA GLY A 54 -8.48 3.18 -7.26
C GLY A 54 -9.30 1.91 -7.42
N GLY A 55 -8.67 0.80 -7.78
CA GLY A 55 -9.35 -0.48 -8.01
C GLY A 55 -8.39 -1.64 -8.24
N ARG A 56 -8.70 -2.78 -7.62
CA ARG A 56 -7.95 -4.05 -7.67
C ARG A 56 -6.44 -3.82 -7.78
N ASN A 57 -5.83 -4.07 -8.94
CA ASN A 57 -4.40 -3.94 -9.17
C ASN A 57 -4.01 -2.84 -10.16
N GLY A 58 -4.96 -1.99 -10.60
CA GLY A 58 -4.70 -0.89 -11.51
C GLY A 58 -4.05 -1.36 -12.81
N TRP A 59 -4.56 -2.45 -13.39
CA TRP A 59 -3.97 -3.12 -14.56
C TRP A 59 -2.50 -3.53 -14.38
N GLY A 60 -2.09 -3.81 -13.14
CA GLY A 60 -0.73 -4.19 -12.75
C GLY A 60 0.20 -3.02 -12.42
N MET A 61 -0.24 -1.77 -12.61
CA MET A 61 0.61 -0.60 -12.37
C MET A 61 0.96 -0.41 -10.89
N TYR A 62 0.07 -0.80 -9.98
CA TYR A 62 0.25 -0.59 -8.53
C TYR A 62 1.44 -1.37 -7.96
N GLN A 63 1.76 -2.52 -8.54
CA GLN A 63 2.91 -3.34 -8.13
C GLN A 63 4.24 -2.61 -8.38
N LEU A 64 4.26 -1.73 -9.39
CA LEU A 64 5.45 -0.98 -9.79
C LEU A 64 5.68 0.27 -8.95
N ILE A 65 4.71 0.68 -8.13
CA ILE A 65 4.85 1.85 -7.24
C ILE A 65 5.93 1.58 -6.18
N GLY A 66 6.04 0.34 -5.70
CA GLY A 66 7.07 -0.05 -4.74
C GLY A 66 8.48 0.28 -5.20
N ASP A 67 8.77 0.18 -6.50
CA ASP A 67 10.08 0.52 -7.08
C ASP A 67 10.42 2.01 -6.95
N VAL A 68 9.41 2.88 -7.10
CA VAL A 68 9.58 4.32 -6.89
C VAL A 68 9.82 4.61 -5.42
N LEU A 69 8.99 4.05 -4.54
CA LEU A 69 9.04 4.34 -3.10
C LEU A 69 10.35 3.85 -2.46
N LYS A 70 10.90 2.72 -2.91
CA LYS A 70 12.18 2.16 -2.42
C LYS A 70 13.39 3.08 -2.69
N LYS A 71 13.25 4.11 -3.53
CA LYS A 71 14.30 5.13 -3.73
C LYS A 71 14.40 6.13 -2.59
N TYR A 72 13.41 6.18 -1.71
CA TYR A 72 13.37 7.11 -0.58
C TYR A 72 13.71 6.38 0.72
N PRO A 73 14.33 7.06 1.69
CA PRO A 73 14.58 6.47 2.99
C PRO A 73 13.26 6.21 3.73
N SER A 74 13.18 5.10 4.48
CA SER A 74 11.95 4.67 5.14
C SER A 74 11.28 5.75 6.00
N HIS A 75 12.05 6.61 6.67
CA HIS A 75 11.51 7.67 7.51
C HIS A 75 10.66 8.72 6.75
N GLU A 76 10.86 8.87 5.43
CA GLU A 76 10.01 9.71 4.58
C GLU A 76 8.74 8.97 4.14
N ILE A 77 8.79 7.65 4.00
CA ILE A 77 7.65 6.82 3.58
C ILE A 77 6.67 6.57 4.74
N LEU A 78 7.20 6.28 5.93
CA LEU A 78 6.41 5.82 7.08
C LEU A 78 5.24 6.75 7.47
N PRO A 79 5.40 8.08 7.55
CA PRO A 79 4.27 8.97 7.86
C PRO A 79 3.12 8.85 6.87
N HIS A 80 3.43 8.64 5.59
CA HIS A 80 2.43 8.50 4.54
C HIS A 80 1.80 7.11 4.49
N LEU A 81 2.57 6.05 4.77
CA LEU A 81 2.00 4.71 4.96
C LEU A 81 1.02 4.69 6.15
N LEU A 82 1.39 5.29 7.27
CA LEU A 82 0.52 5.38 8.45
C LEU A 82 -0.81 6.08 8.15
N GLU A 83 -0.82 7.04 7.23
CA GLU A 83 -2.04 7.70 6.78
C GLU A 83 -2.84 6.84 5.80
N GLY A 84 -2.18 6.23 4.81
CA GLY A 84 -2.83 5.34 3.85
C GLY A 84 -3.50 4.13 4.49
N LEU A 85 -2.90 3.56 5.55
CA LEU A 85 -3.49 2.47 6.35
C LEU A 85 -4.79 2.89 7.06
N LYS A 86 -5.05 4.18 7.25
CA LYS A 86 -6.29 4.70 7.86
C LYS A 86 -7.34 5.11 6.81
N SER A 87 -7.03 4.96 5.52
CA SER A 87 -7.93 5.41 4.45
C SER A 87 -9.31 4.76 4.55
N SER A 88 -10.36 5.50 4.23
CA SER A 88 -11.70 4.92 4.06
C SER A 88 -11.81 4.11 2.77
N ASN A 89 -10.90 4.31 1.82
CA ASN A 89 -10.83 3.53 0.58
C ASN A 89 -10.13 2.19 0.84
N GLN A 90 -10.85 1.09 0.60
CA GLN A 90 -10.33 -0.26 0.80
C GLN A 90 -9.08 -0.57 -0.02
N TYR A 91 -8.98 -0.07 -1.25
CA TYR A 91 -7.83 -0.32 -2.12
C TYR A 91 -6.60 0.45 -1.64
N VAL A 92 -6.78 1.69 -1.18
CA VAL A 92 -5.68 2.45 -0.56
C VAL A 92 -5.16 1.74 0.68
N LYS A 93 -6.06 1.29 1.57
CA LYS A 93 -5.66 0.52 2.76
C LYS A 93 -4.90 -0.76 2.38
N GLN A 94 -5.47 -1.56 1.48
CA GLN A 94 -4.91 -2.83 1.02
C GLN A 94 -3.49 -2.62 0.46
N TRP A 95 -3.33 -1.71 -0.49
CA TRP A 95 -2.04 -1.48 -1.13
C TRP A 95 -1.02 -0.82 -0.20
N CYS A 96 -1.45 0.02 0.75
CA CYS A 96 -0.55 0.52 1.78
C CYS A 96 -0.08 -0.61 2.72
N ALA A 97 -0.95 -1.56 3.06
CA ALA A 97 -0.55 -2.76 3.81
C ALA A 97 0.43 -3.62 2.99
N GLU A 98 0.17 -3.83 1.70
CA GLU A 98 1.09 -4.54 0.81
C GLU A 98 2.45 -3.85 0.70
N ILE A 99 2.47 -2.52 0.52
CA ILE A 99 3.72 -1.76 0.43
C ILE A 99 4.49 -1.80 1.76
N ALA A 100 3.80 -1.82 2.90
CA ALA A 100 4.43 -1.92 4.21
C ALA A 100 5.34 -3.18 4.36
N THR A 101 5.11 -4.24 3.58
CA THR A 101 6.01 -5.41 3.53
C THR A 101 7.44 -5.04 3.14
N SER A 102 7.61 -4.01 2.31
CA SER A 102 8.91 -3.51 1.85
C SER A 102 9.51 -2.46 2.79
N PHE A 103 8.76 -2.01 3.79
CA PHE A 103 9.18 -1.01 4.78
C PHE A 103 8.88 -1.50 6.20
N PRO A 104 9.42 -2.67 6.62
CA PRO A 104 9.12 -3.21 7.93
C PRO A 104 9.63 -2.28 9.03
N ASP A 105 8.70 -1.77 9.84
CA ASP A 105 9.00 -0.85 10.94
C ASP A 105 8.07 -1.12 12.15
N PRO A 106 8.60 -1.19 13.38
CA PRO A 106 7.80 -1.40 14.59
C PRO A 106 6.64 -0.42 14.80
N SER A 107 6.71 0.80 14.24
CA SER A 107 5.62 1.79 14.30
C SER A 107 4.38 1.38 13.52
N LEU A 108 4.52 0.48 12.53
CA LEU A 108 3.42 -0.03 11.71
C LEU A 108 2.62 -1.15 12.39
N VAL A 109 3.15 -1.77 13.45
CA VAL A 109 2.53 -2.94 14.10
C VAL A 109 1.10 -2.64 14.58
N SER A 110 0.89 -1.53 15.30
CA SER A 110 -0.44 -1.20 15.83
C SER A 110 -1.44 -0.79 14.74
N PRO A 111 -1.08 0.09 13.78
CA PRO A 111 -1.92 0.39 12.62
C PRO A 111 -2.29 -0.84 11.79
N LEU A 112 -1.33 -1.72 11.49
CA LEU A 112 -1.59 -2.96 10.76
C LEU A 112 -2.47 -3.90 11.59
N ALA A 113 -2.22 -4.09 12.88
CA ALA A 113 -3.06 -4.93 13.73
C ALA A 113 -4.52 -4.50 13.74
N ALA A 114 -4.82 -3.20 13.63
CA ALA A 114 -6.19 -2.72 13.51
C ALA A 114 -6.89 -3.16 12.21
N LEU A 115 -6.13 -3.37 11.13
CA LEU A 115 -6.66 -3.84 9.83
C LEU A 115 -6.96 -5.34 9.79
N LEU A 116 -6.49 -6.12 10.77
CA LEU A 116 -6.91 -7.53 10.90
C LEU A 116 -8.43 -7.67 11.13
N GLY A 117 -9.09 -6.65 11.65
CA GLY A 117 -10.56 -6.60 11.80
C GLY A 117 -11.32 -6.11 10.56
N ASP A 118 -10.64 -5.84 9.45
CA ASP A 118 -11.29 -5.39 8.22
C ASP A 118 -12.17 -6.50 7.62
N GLN A 119 -13.26 -6.12 6.95
CA GLN A 119 -14.16 -7.10 6.31
C GLN A 119 -13.59 -7.60 4.98
N ASN A 120 -12.66 -6.84 4.38
CA ASN A 120 -12.05 -7.19 3.11
C ASN A 120 -10.92 -8.21 3.32
N TYR A 121 -11.05 -9.37 2.68
CA TYR A 121 -10.06 -10.45 2.71
C TYR A 121 -8.66 -9.98 2.27
N ASP A 122 -8.56 -9.20 1.20
CA ASP A 122 -7.28 -8.74 0.65
C ASP A 122 -6.57 -7.76 1.60
N VAL A 123 -7.34 -6.94 2.32
CA VAL A 123 -6.78 -6.08 3.39
C VAL A 123 -6.21 -6.95 4.52
N LYS A 124 -6.96 -7.96 4.97
CA LYS A 124 -6.51 -8.88 6.04
C LYS A 124 -5.27 -9.65 5.62
N SER A 125 -5.24 -10.24 4.43
CA SER A 125 -4.11 -11.02 3.94
C SER A 125 -2.84 -10.17 3.79
N SER A 126 -2.93 -9.00 3.16
CA SER A 126 -1.81 -8.05 3.02
C SER A 126 -1.29 -7.62 4.40
N THR A 127 -2.20 -7.42 5.37
CA THR A 127 -1.86 -7.06 6.75
C THR A 127 -1.08 -8.17 7.46
N ILE A 128 -1.50 -9.43 7.33
CA ILE A 128 -0.81 -10.58 7.92
C ILE A 128 0.62 -10.67 7.36
N ILE A 129 0.76 -10.59 6.03
CA ILE A 129 2.06 -10.66 5.36
C ILE A 129 2.96 -9.52 5.84
N ALA A 130 2.45 -8.28 5.91
CA ALA A 130 3.20 -7.13 6.38
C ALA A 130 3.64 -7.28 7.84
N LEU A 131 2.75 -7.72 8.73
CA LEU A 131 3.09 -7.99 10.13
C LEU A 131 4.21 -9.03 10.25
N GLN A 132 4.17 -10.11 9.45
CA GLN A 132 5.21 -11.14 9.45
C GLN A 132 6.59 -10.63 9.01
N GLN A 133 6.67 -9.55 8.23
CA GLN A 133 7.96 -8.93 7.87
C GLN A 133 8.56 -8.08 8.99
N ILE A 134 7.78 -7.70 10.01
CA ILE A 134 8.22 -6.80 11.06
C ILE A 134 8.85 -7.60 12.21
N GLN A 135 10.12 -7.30 12.50
CA GLN A 135 10.84 -7.85 13.65
C GLN A 135 10.43 -7.14 14.95
N ASP A 136 9.22 -7.44 15.44
CA ASP A 136 8.70 -6.93 16.70
C ASP A 136 8.04 -8.05 17.51
N MET A 137 8.41 -8.15 18.79
CA MET A 137 7.93 -9.22 19.68
C MET A 137 6.40 -9.26 19.84
N ARG A 138 5.70 -8.14 19.61
CA ARG A 138 4.24 -8.04 19.69
C ARG A 138 3.57 -8.79 18.55
N VAL A 139 4.19 -8.86 17.37
CA VAL A 139 3.61 -9.45 16.15
C VAL A 139 3.12 -10.86 16.41
N ARG A 140 3.95 -11.70 17.04
CA ARG A 140 3.60 -13.09 17.34
C ARG A 140 2.31 -13.18 18.14
N SER A 141 2.21 -12.46 19.25
CA SER A 141 1.01 -12.47 20.09
C SER A 141 -0.23 -11.94 19.38
N ILE A 142 -0.07 -10.92 18.52
CA ILE A 142 -1.17 -10.35 17.73
C ILE A 142 -1.70 -11.39 16.75
N LEU A 143 -0.82 -12.04 15.99
CA LEU A 143 -1.22 -13.06 15.03
C LEU A 143 -1.79 -14.31 15.72
N GLU A 144 -1.24 -14.72 16.87
CA GLU A 144 -1.77 -15.85 17.65
C GLU A 144 -3.21 -15.59 18.10
N VAL A 145 -3.49 -14.40 18.65
CA VAL A 145 -4.85 -14.01 19.05
C VAL A 145 -5.79 -13.98 17.85
N TYR A 146 -5.36 -13.39 16.74
CA TYR A 146 -6.15 -13.32 15.52
C TYR A 146 -6.46 -14.71 14.95
N TYR A 147 -5.48 -15.62 14.90
CA TYR A 147 -5.63 -17.00 14.44
C TYR A 147 -6.74 -17.76 15.20
N GLN A 148 -6.84 -17.57 16.53
CA GLN A 148 -7.86 -18.24 17.35
C GLN A 148 -9.30 -17.81 17.03
N HIS A 149 -9.49 -16.63 16.43
CA HIS A 149 -10.82 -16.04 16.19
C HIS A 149 -11.17 -15.93 14.70
N GLU A 150 -10.18 -15.95 13.80
CA GLU A 150 -10.43 -15.96 12.35
C GLU A 150 -10.97 -17.34 11.94
N GLU A 151 -11.96 -17.40 11.06
CA GLU A 151 -12.58 -18.65 10.58
C GLU A 151 -12.09 -19.02 9.16
N ASP A 152 -11.60 -18.05 8.40
CA ASP A 152 -11.08 -18.25 7.06
C ASP A 152 -9.80 -19.09 7.10
N GLU A 153 -9.87 -20.30 6.52
CA GLU A 153 -8.75 -21.26 6.50
C GLU A 153 -7.54 -20.71 5.74
N SER A 154 -7.74 -19.97 4.65
CA SER A 154 -6.64 -19.39 3.88
C SER A 154 -5.88 -18.32 4.67
N LEU A 155 -6.58 -17.49 5.45
CA LEU A 155 -5.93 -16.53 6.36
C LEU A 155 -5.19 -17.21 7.50
N ARG A 156 -5.71 -18.33 8.02
CA ARG A 156 -5.02 -19.14 9.03
C ARG A 156 -3.75 -19.80 8.48
N GLU A 157 -3.81 -20.34 7.27
CA GLU A 157 -2.65 -20.93 6.57
C GLU A 157 -1.54 -19.91 6.34
N LEU A 158 -1.88 -18.66 5.98
CA LEU A 158 -0.90 -17.58 5.82
C LEU A 158 -0.11 -17.31 7.11
N ILE A 159 -0.75 -17.44 8.28
CA ILE A 159 -0.11 -17.21 9.57
C ILE A 159 0.87 -18.34 9.92
N GLY A 160 0.49 -19.59 9.63
CA GLY A 160 1.38 -20.75 9.72
C GLY A 160 1.70 -21.23 11.13
N PHE A 161 0.74 -21.17 12.07
CA PHE A 161 0.87 -21.76 13.42
C PHE A 161 0.61 -23.27 13.46
#